data_AF-A0A971SH38-F1
#
_entry.id   AF-A0A971SH38-F1
#
_cell.length_a   1.000
_cell.length_b   1.000
_cell.length_c   1.000
_cell.angle_alpha   90.00
_cell.angle_beta   90.00
_cell.angle_gamma   90.00
#
_symmetry.space_group_name_H-M   'P 1'
#
loop_
_entity.id
_entity.type
_entity.pdbx_description
1 polymer ?
#
loop_
_entity_poly.entity_id
_entity_poly.type
_entity_poly.pdbx_seq_one_letter_code
_entity_poly.pdbx_strand_id
1 'polypeptide(L)'
;MKLQQHCDSFMSPYVVTKQGFVMRRIEKLKKFEQNPNNVCFHDLTWRSNLVKDLKYYMSLTYPVVLSEVKDAGEHIFSAVIEDLPGLEVYAYSVEELLRELEEAKESWIATALELNRPIKEPRDSFKEYSGRTTIRMSKSLHKRLADLAERESISLNALINQLLERSTSNDCIHQILVPEH
;
A
#
# COMPACT_ATOMS: atom_id res chain seq x y z
N MET A 1 -5.67 38.57 37.22
CA MET A 1 -4.32 38.31 37.79
C MET A 1 -3.92 36.92 37.35
N LYS A 2 -2.89 36.80 36.49
CA LYS A 2 -2.39 35.52 35.96
C LYS A 2 -1.63 34.79 37.05
N LEU A 3 -1.93 33.51 37.24
CA LEU A 3 -0.98 32.55 37.80
C LEU A 3 -0.39 31.75 36.64
N GLN A 4 0.93 31.71 36.65
CA GLN A 4 1.83 31.15 35.67
C GLN A 4 2.45 29.88 36.29
N GLN A 5 3.00 29.02 35.42
CA GLN A 5 3.84 27.84 35.72
C GLN A 5 3.03 26.55 35.96
N HIS A 6 3.37 25.37 35.45
CA HIS A 6 4.43 24.88 34.57
C HIS A 6 3.93 23.49 34.12
N CYS A 7 3.87 23.17 32.83
CA CYS A 7 3.68 21.79 32.37
C CYS A 7 4.81 21.48 31.39
N ASP A 8 5.83 20.80 31.89
CA ASP A 8 6.80 20.09 31.06
C ASP A 8 6.46 18.61 31.06
N SER A 9 6.66 18.04 29.87
CA SER A 9 6.83 16.62 29.59
C SER A 9 5.59 15.78 29.26
N PHE A 10 5.75 15.05 28.16
CA PHE A 10 4.89 14.03 27.54
C PHE A 10 3.65 14.52 26.79
N MET A 11 3.80 14.68 25.47
CA MET A 11 2.68 14.53 24.55
C MET A 11 3.12 13.71 23.32
N SER A 12 2.76 12.43 23.35
CA SER A 12 2.58 11.59 22.17
C SER A 12 1.60 12.30 21.22
N PRO A 13 1.85 12.37 19.89
CA PRO A 13 1.13 13.30 19.04
C PRO A 13 -0.25 12.82 18.56
N TYR A 14 -0.78 11.72 19.09
CA TYR A 14 -2.06 11.18 18.63
C TYR A 14 -3.12 11.27 19.72
N VAL A 15 -3.95 12.31 19.63
CA VAL A 15 -5.24 12.39 20.33
C VAL A 15 -6.33 12.12 19.31
N VAL A 16 -6.97 10.95 19.43
CA VAL A 16 -8.14 10.55 18.63
C VAL A 16 -9.39 11.15 19.26
N THR A 17 -10.13 11.97 18.52
CA THR A 17 -11.48 12.43 18.93
C THR A 17 -12.54 12.01 17.92
N LYS A 18 -13.66 11.50 18.42
CA LYS A 18 -14.85 11.11 17.65
C LYS A 18 -15.38 12.31 16.87
N GLN A 19 -15.78 12.04 15.62
CA GLN A 19 -16.31 12.98 14.62
C GLN A 19 -15.20 13.73 13.87
N GLY A 20 -14.91 13.20 12.67
CA GLY A 20 -13.83 13.63 11.81
C GLY A 20 -14.02 15.03 11.26
N PHE A 21 -12.93 15.78 11.29
CA PHE A 21 -12.48 16.83 10.35
C PHE A 21 -11.24 17.45 10.99
N VAL A 22 -10.02 17.20 10.47
CA VAL A 22 -8.82 17.93 10.89
C VAL A 22 -8.33 18.76 9.72
N MET A 23 -8.58 20.07 9.81
CA MET A 23 -8.03 21.10 8.94
C MET A 23 -7.19 22.07 9.77
N ARG A 24 -5.95 22.27 9.29
CA ARG A 24 -4.98 23.34 9.61
C ARG A 24 -4.38 23.24 11.03
N ARG A 25 -3.22 23.83 11.36
CA ARG A 25 -2.60 25.08 10.89
C ARG A 25 -1.17 25.13 11.44
N ILE A 26 -0.15 25.21 10.59
CA ILE A 26 1.23 25.49 11.04
C ILE A 26 1.30 26.99 11.38
N GLU A 27 1.13 27.34 12.65
CA GLU A 27 1.41 28.67 13.17
C GLU A 27 2.82 28.71 13.76
N LYS A 28 3.81 29.09 12.92
CA LYS A 28 5.02 29.84 13.30
C LYS A 28 5.93 30.07 12.08
N LEU A 29 5.54 31.02 11.22
CA LEU A 29 6.49 31.76 10.39
C LEU A 29 6.25 33.26 10.63
N LYS A 30 6.84 33.78 11.70
CA LYS A 30 7.05 35.21 11.89
C LYS A 30 8.49 35.43 12.35
N LYS A 31 9.39 35.50 11.38
CA LYS A 31 10.62 36.32 11.37
C LYS A 31 11.35 36.05 10.05
N PHE A 32 10.89 36.68 8.98
CA PHE A 32 11.77 37.08 7.89
C PHE A 32 11.24 38.42 7.40
N GLU A 33 11.95 39.45 7.83
CA GLU A 33 11.70 40.86 7.54
C GLU A 33 11.82 41.12 6.04
N GLN A 34 11.04 42.10 5.62
CA GLN A 34 10.81 42.53 4.24
C GLN A 34 12.11 43.00 3.59
N ASN A 35 12.55 42.34 2.52
CA ASN A 35 13.40 42.95 1.52
C ASN A 35 12.60 43.05 0.19
N PRO A 36 12.21 44.25 -0.27
CA PRO A 36 11.34 44.40 -1.42
C PRO A 36 12.04 44.25 -2.78
N ASN A 37 13.35 43.99 -2.85
CA ASN A 37 14.06 43.86 -4.12
C ASN A 37 15.08 42.71 -4.09
N ASN A 38 14.64 41.46 -4.26
CA ASN A 38 15.36 40.50 -5.11
C ASN A 38 14.66 39.14 -5.29
N VAL A 39 14.38 38.88 -6.57
CA VAL A 39 14.32 37.62 -7.32
C VAL A 39 13.30 36.50 -6.99
N CYS A 40 12.44 36.32 -8.01
CA CYS A 40 11.97 35.08 -8.63
C CYS A 40 11.31 33.99 -7.78
N PHE A 41 9.98 33.96 -7.91
CA PHE A 41 9.17 32.75 -8.01
C PHE A 41 9.80 31.75 -9.00
N HIS A 42 10.61 30.83 -8.50
CA HIS A 42 10.72 29.50 -9.10
C HIS A 42 10.83 28.46 -7.99
N ASP A 43 9.81 27.62 -7.94
CA ASP A 43 9.92 26.22 -7.58
C ASP A 43 10.39 25.89 -6.16
N LEU A 44 9.46 25.95 -5.21
CA LEU A 44 9.58 25.22 -3.96
C LEU A 44 8.56 24.08 -4.00
N THR A 45 8.93 23.00 -4.69
CA THR A 45 8.33 21.69 -4.48
C THR A 45 8.95 21.10 -3.21
N TRP A 46 8.24 21.23 -2.08
CA TRP A 46 8.58 20.64 -0.79
C TRP A 46 8.27 19.13 -0.81
N ARG A 47 8.89 18.42 -1.75
CA ARG A 47 9.06 16.97 -1.68
C ARG A 47 10.10 16.73 -0.60
N SER A 48 9.64 16.55 0.63
CA SER A 48 10.39 15.78 1.62
C SER A 48 10.59 14.37 1.07
N ASN A 49 11.63 14.19 0.25
CA ASN A 49 12.23 12.88 0.03
C ASN A 49 12.82 12.50 1.39
N LEU A 50 12.00 11.88 2.25
CA LEU A 50 12.54 11.04 3.31
C LEU A 50 13.33 9.97 2.58
N VAL A 51 14.65 10.05 2.67
CA VAL A 51 15.53 8.98 2.22
C VAL A 51 15.16 7.78 3.08
N LYS A 52 14.63 6.74 2.44
CA LYS A 52 14.23 5.51 3.12
C LYS A 52 15.48 4.66 3.30
N ASP A 53 15.93 4.52 4.53
CA ASP A 53 17.14 3.77 4.87
C ASP A 53 16.86 2.27 5.05
N LEU A 54 17.92 1.45 5.04
CA LEU A 54 17.85 -0.01 5.28
C LEU A 54 17.04 -0.33 6.55
N LYS A 55 17.28 0.41 7.64
CA LYS A 55 16.59 0.23 8.92
C LYS A 55 15.08 0.43 8.82
N TYR A 56 14.62 1.35 7.97
CA TYR A 56 13.20 1.58 7.74
C TYR A 56 12.56 0.33 7.13
N TYR A 57 13.14 -0.20 6.05
CA TYR A 57 12.60 -1.38 5.39
C TYR A 57 12.72 -2.65 6.24
N MET A 58 13.77 -2.81 7.04
CA MET A 58 13.89 -3.95 7.96
C MET A 58 12.83 -3.93 9.07
N SER A 59 12.36 -2.74 9.48
CA SER A 59 11.31 -2.60 10.49
C SER A 59 9.90 -2.97 9.98
N LEU A 60 9.72 -3.10 8.66
CA LEU A 60 8.44 -3.44 8.06
C LEU A 60 8.21 -4.95 8.12
N THR A 61 6.98 -5.34 8.48
CA THR A 61 6.55 -6.74 8.49
C THR A 61 6.10 -7.14 7.10
N TYR A 62 6.94 -7.91 6.40
CA TYR A 62 6.59 -8.47 5.10
C TYR A 62 5.83 -9.79 5.28
N PRO A 63 4.72 -10.01 4.56
CA PRO A 63 4.07 -11.31 4.52
C PRO A 63 4.99 -12.31 3.82
N VAL A 64 5.20 -13.46 4.46
CA VAL A 64 6.01 -14.57 3.95
C VAL A 64 5.08 -15.72 3.60
N VAL A 65 5.21 -16.23 2.37
CA VAL A 65 4.53 -17.45 1.93
C VAL A 65 5.49 -18.61 2.13
N LEU A 66 5.13 -19.54 3.00
CA LEU A 66 5.89 -20.76 3.24
C LEU A 66 5.24 -21.92 2.49
N SER A 67 6.03 -22.66 1.72
CA SER A 67 5.58 -23.83 0.98
C SER A 67 6.50 -25.01 1.26
N GLU A 68 5.96 -26.21 1.24
CA GLU A 68 6.74 -27.44 1.30
C GLU A 68 6.84 -28.03 -0.10
N VAL A 69 8.07 -28.24 -0.57
CA VAL A 69 8.38 -28.79 -1.89
C VAL A 69 9.08 -30.12 -1.70
N LYS A 70 8.66 -31.12 -2.48
CA LYS A 70 9.36 -32.41 -2.55
C LYS A 70 10.35 -32.35 -3.71
N ASP A 71 11.63 -32.31 -3.39
CA ASP A 71 12.69 -32.45 -4.39
C ASP A 71 13.46 -33.74 -4.13
N ALA A 72 13.66 -34.54 -5.18
CA ALA A 72 14.34 -35.84 -5.14
C ALA A 72 13.88 -36.83 -4.04
N GLY A 73 12.69 -36.66 -3.46
CA GLY A 73 12.16 -37.49 -2.37
C GLY A 73 12.44 -36.97 -0.96
N GLU A 74 13.09 -35.82 -0.83
CA GLU A 74 13.34 -35.12 0.42
C GLU A 74 12.36 -33.95 0.62
N HIS A 75 12.07 -33.64 1.88
CA HIS A 75 11.20 -32.53 2.25
C HIS A 75 12.03 -31.25 2.39
N ILE A 76 11.81 -30.30 1.50
CA ILE A 76 12.46 -28.98 1.53
C ILE A 76 11.38 -27.92 1.74
N PHE A 77 11.65 -26.97 2.62
CA PHE A 77 10.80 -25.81 2.82
C PHE A 77 11.28 -24.67 1.94
N SER A 78 10.36 -23.96 1.29
CA SER A 78 10.63 -22.71 0.58
C SER A 78 9.90 -21.55 1.22
N ALA A 79 10.56 -20.39 1.26
CA ALA A 79 9.98 -19.13 1.71
C ALA A 79 10.12 -18.08 0.60
N VAL A 80 9.01 -17.42 0.28
CA VAL A 80 8.94 -16.35 -0.72
C VAL A 80 8.27 -15.13 -0.12
N ILE A 81 8.82 -13.94 -0.43
CA ILE A 81 8.21 -12.66 -0.11
C ILE A 81 7.73 -12.01 -1.42
N GLU A 82 6.42 -12.03 -1.69
CA GLU A 82 5.84 -11.52 -2.95
C GLU A 82 6.18 -10.05 -3.25
N ASP A 83 6.37 -9.25 -2.20
CA ASP A 83 6.65 -7.83 -2.32
C ASP A 83 8.14 -7.55 -2.64
N LEU A 84 9.03 -8.54 -2.46
CA LEU A 84 10.46 -8.48 -2.79
C LEU A 84 10.77 -9.47 -3.93
N PRO A 85 10.59 -9.06 -5.20
CA PRO A 85 10.71 -9.98 -6.33
C PRO A 85 12.12 -10.55 -6.43
N GLY A 86 12.20 -11.87 -6.59
CA GLY A 86 13.46 -12.62 -6.70
C GLY A 86 14.09 -13.01 -5.35
N LEU A 87 13.44 -12.72 -4.23
CA LEU A 87 13.82 -13.25 -2.92
C LEU A 87 13.09 -14.56 -2.66
N GLU A 88 13.83 -15.66 -2.78
CA GLU A 88 13.35 -17.01 -2.48
C GLU A 88 14.46 -17.75 -1.75
N VAL A 89 14.09 -18.45 -0.67
CA VAL A 89 15.02 -19.18 0.19
C VAL A 89 14.50 -20.60 0.36
N TYR A 90 15.43 -21.55 0.41
CA TYR A 90 15.16 -22.96 0.64
C TYR A 90 15.94 -23.47 1.84
N ALA A 91 15.31 -24.31 2.68
CA ALA A 91 15.99 -24.95 3.80
C ALA A 91 15.30 -26.27 4.19
N TYR A 92 16.01 -27.10 4.96
CA TYR A 92 15.50 -28.39 5.42
C TYR A 92 14.70 -28.28 6.73
N SER A 93 14.76 -27.14 7.40
CA SER A 93 14.03 -26.84 8.65
C SER A 93 13.43 -25.43 8.57
N VAL A 94 12.29 -25.24 9.24
CA VAL A 94 11.62 -23.94 9.32
C VAL A 94 12.47 -22.92 10.07
N GLU A 95 13.18 -23.34 11.13
CA GLU A 95 14.06 -22.47 11.91
C GLU A 95 15.26 -21.97 11.08
N GLU A 96 15.84 -22.85 10.27
CA GLU A 96 16.91 -22.50 9.34
C GLU A 96 16.38 -21.56 8.24
N LEU A 97 15.22 -21.88 7.66
CA LEU A 97 14.56 -21.08 6.64
C LEU A 97 14.35 -19.63 7.09
N LEU A 98 13.88 -19.42 8.32
CA LEU A 98 13.61 -18.09 8.85
C LEU A 98 14.89 -17.27 9.07
N ARG A 99 16.00 -17.92 9.46
CA ARG A 99 17.29 -17.23 9.60
C ARG A 99 17.83 -16.79 8.24
N GLU A 100 17.88 -17.73 7.30
CA GLU A 100 18.33 -17.49 5.93
C GLU A 100 17.44 -16.44 5.24
N LEU A 101 16.14 -16.43 5.51
CA LEU A 101 15.22 -15.44 4.98
C LEU A 101 15.51 -14.03 5.48
N GLU A 102 15.83 -13.85 6.77
CA GLU A 102 16.13 -12.53 7.32
C GLU A 102 17.46 -11.99 6.77
N GLU A 103 18.48 -12.85 6.65
CA GLU A 103 19.77 -12.49 6.04
C GLU A 103 19.62 -12.14 4.55
N ALA A 104 18.89 -12.97 3.81
CA ALA A 104 18.63 -12.75 2.39
C ALA A 104 17.80 -11.46 2.18
N LYS A 105 16.84 -11.17 3.05
CA LYS A 105 16.06 -9.92 3.05
C LYS A 105 16.95 -8.70 3.28
N GLU A 106 17.84 -8.73 4.27
CA GLU A 106 18.79 -7.64 4.53
C GLU A 106 19.67 -7.37 3.30
N SER A 107 20.27 -8.43 2.75
CA SER A 107 21.14 -8.35 1.56
C SER A 107 20.40 -7.82 0.32
N TRP A 108 19.17 -8.28 0.10
CA TRP A 108 18.32 -7.83 -1.02
C TRP A 108 18.00 -6.35 -0.90
N ILE A 109 17.59 -5.88 0.28
CA ILE A 109 17.23 -4.47 0.52
C ILE A 109 18.47 -3.58 0.39
N ALA A 110 19.61 -3.98 0.96
CA ALA A 110 20.86 -3.23 0.84
C ALA A 110 21.26 -3.06 -0.63
N THR A 111 21.25 -4.16 -1.40
CA THR A 111 21.55 -4.15 -2.84
C THR A 111 20.55 -3.27 -3.61
N ALA A 112 19.26 -3.35 -3.29
CA ALA A 112 18.23 -2.55 -3.95
C ALA A 112 18.41 -1.05 -3.67
N LEU A 113 18.82 -0.67 -2.47
CA LEU A 113 19.14 0.72 -2.12
C LEU A 113 20.39 1.22 -2.86
N GLU A 114 21.46 0.43 -2.92
CA GLU A 114 22.68 0.76 -3.66
C GLU A 114 22.43 0.96 -5.16
N LEU A 115 21.60 0.08 -5.75
CA LEU A 115 21.20 0.16 -7.15
C LEU A 115 20.09 1.18 -7.40
N ASN A 116 19.66 1.93 -6.38
CA ASN A 116 18.60 2.92 -6.43
C ASN A 116 17.28 2.36 -7.01
N ARG A 117 17.05 1.05 -6.82
CA ARG A 117 15.86 0.32 -7.30
C ARG A 117 14.66 0.63 -6.39
N PRO A 118 13.45 0.75 -6.95
CA PRO A 118 12.26 0.97 -6.15
C PRO A 118 11.92 -0.28 -5.34
N ILE A 119 11.95 -0.14 -4.01
CA ILE A 119 11.53 -1.19 -3.07
C ILE A 119 10.06 -0.99 -2.75
N LYS A 120 9.26 -2.04 -2.93
CA LYS A 120 7.85 -2.04 -2.55
C LYS A 120 7.73 -2.21 -1.04
N GLU A 121 6.92 -1.36 -0.42
CA GLU A 121 6.47 -1.58 0.95
C GLU A 121 5.54 -2.79 0.99
N PRO A 122 5.48 -3.53 2.13
CA PRO A 122 4.58 -4.65 2.24
C PRO A 122 3.16 -4.17 2.00
N ARG A 123 2.37 -4.99 1.30
CA ARG A 123 0.94 -4.67 1.13
C ARG A 123 0.31 -4.60 2.51
N ASP A 124 -0.09 -3.39 2.92
CA ASP A 124 -0.94 -3.25 4.09
C ASP A 124 -2.14 -4.19 3.90
N SER A 125 -2.28 -5.15 4.81
CA SER A 125 -3.48 -5.99 4.91
C SER A 125 -4.74 -5.15 5.12
N PHE A 126 -4.57 -3.88 5.48
CA PHE A 126 -5.60 -2.85 5.64
C PHE A 126 -5.59 -1.81 4.51
N LYS A 127 -5.26 -2.18 3.27
CA LYS A 127 -5.47 -1.27 2.14
C LYS A 127 -6.94 -0.85 2.11
N GLU A 128 -7.21 0.39 2.52
CA GLU A 128 -8.56 0.95 2.50
C GLU A 128 -8.99 1.10 1.04
N TYR A 129 -9.90 0.24 0.59
CA TYR A 129 -10.48 0.33 -0.74
C TYR A 129 -11.61 1.37 -0.70
N SER A 130 -11.50 2.41 -1.52
CA SER A 130 -12.50 3.49 -1.57
C SER A 130 -13.88 3.05 -2.06
N GLY A 131 -14.00 1.83 -2.62
CA GLY A 131 -15.24 1.30 -3.22
C GLY A 131 -15.72 2.07 -4.46
N ARG A 132 -14.98 3.08 -4.92
CA ARG A 132 -15.36 3.94 -6.05
C ARG A 132 -14.55 3.57 -7.28
N THR A 133 -15.23 3.05 -8.29
CA THR A 133 -14.63 2.71 -9.59
C THR A 133 -15.30 3.51 -10.70
N THR A 134 -14.53 4.22 -11.52
CA THR A 134 -15.03 4.88 -12.73
C THR A 134 -14.65 4.02 -13.94
N ILE A 135 -15.65 3.41 -14.58
CA ILE A 135 -15.45 2.52 -15.73
C ILE A 135 -15.85 3.21 -17.04
N ARG A 136 -15.12 2.90 -18.12
CA ARG A 136 -15.50 3.26 -19.49
C ARG A 136 -16.12 2.04 -20.16
N MET A 137 -17.21 2.23 -20.90
CA MET A 137 -17.89 1.16 -21.63
C MET A 137 -18.46 1.63 -22.96
N SER A 138 -18.74 0.69 -23.85
CA SER A 138 -19.37 0.98 -25.15
C SER A 138 -20.80 1.51 -24.96
N LYS A 139 -21.26 2.36 -25.90
CA LYS A 139 -22.60 2.95 -25.86
C LYS A 139 -23.71 1.89 -25.84
N SER A 140 -23.51 0.79 -26.57
CA SER A 140 -24.46 -0.32 -26.64
C SER A 140 -24.56 -1.07 -25.30
N LEU A 141 -23.43 -1.32 -24.64
CA LEU A 141 -23.40 -1.96 -23.32
C LEU A 141 -24.08 -1.08 -22.26
N HIS A 142 -23.74 0.22 -22.25
CA HIS A 142 -24.37 1.18 -21.34
C HIS A 142 -25.89 1.20 -21.51
N LYS A 143 -26.37 1.29 -22.76
CA LYS A 143 -27.82 1.27 -23.04
C LYS A 143 -28.48 0.02 -22.49
N ARG A 144 -27.92 -1.16 -22.79
CA ARG A 144 -28.49 -2.44 -22.34
C ARG A 144 -28.56 -2.54 -20.82
N LEU A 145 -27.53 -2.08 -20.10
CA LEU A 145 -27.52 -2.08 -18.64
C LEU A 145 -28.50 -1.05 -18.06
N ALA A 146 -28.62 0.13 -18.68
CA ALA A 146 -29.57 1.16 -18.25
C ALA A 146 -31.03 0.68 -18.42
N ASP A 147 -31.36 0.08 -19.56
CA ASP A 147 -32.70 -0.45 -19.83
C ASP A 147 -33.07 -1.57 -18.83
N LEU A 148 -32.11 -2.41 -18.43
CA LEU A 148 -32.31 -3.44 -17.42
C LEU A 148 -32.47 -2.86 -16.02
N ALA A 149 -31.67 -1.86 -15.65
CA ALA A 149 -31.75 -1.20 -14.35
C ALA A 149 -33.11 -0.51 -14.16
N GLU A 150 -33.65 0.11 -15.21
CA GLU A 150 -34.98 0.73 -15.20
C GLU A 150 -36.09 -0.31 -15.01
N ARG A 151 -36.02 -1.46 -15.70
CA ARG A 151 -37.01 -2.55 -15.55
C ARG A 151 -37.04 -3.12 -14.14
N GLU A 152 -35.87 -3.32 -13.55
CA GLU A 152 -35.72 -3.83 -12.18
C GLU A 152 -35.91 -2.72 -11.12
N SER A 153 -36.15 -1.47 -11.53
CA SER A 153 -36.30 -0.31 -10.64
C SER A 153 -35.11 -0.10 -9.68
N ILE A 154 -33.89 -0.36 -10.14
CA ILE A 154 -32.65 -0.20 -9.38
C ILE A 154 -31.69 0.78 -10.06
N SER A 155 -30.71 1.31 -9.31
CA SER A 155 -29.67 2.15 -9.91
C SER A 155 -28.74 1.32 -10.80
N LEU A 156 -28.20 1.95 -11.86
CA LEU A 156 -27.22 1.31 -12.74
C LEU A 156 -26.01 0.76 -11.96
N ASN A 157 -25.52 1.50 -10.96
CA ASN A 157 -24.42 1.05 -10.11
C ASN A 157 -24.78 -0.19 -9.28
N ALA A 158 -26.01 -0.27 -8.75
CA ALA A 158 -26.49 -1.43 -8.01
C ALA A 158 -26.58 -2.66 -8.92
N LEU A 159 -27.11 -2.51 -10.14
CA LEU A 159 -27.15 -3.58 -11.13
C LEU A 159 -25.73 -4.06 -11.47
N ILE A 160 -24.80 -3.13 -11.71
CA ILE A 160 -23.40 -3.48 -12.00
C ILE A 160 -22.79 -4.25 -10.83
N ASN A 161 -22.98 -3.79 -9.60
CA ASN A 161 -22.46 -4.49 -8.42
C ASN A 161 -23.02 -5.91 -8.30
N GLN A 162 -24.33 -6.10 -8.47
CA GLN A 162 -24.95 -7.42 -8.41
C GLN A 162 -24.43 -8.36 -9.51
N LEU A 163 -24.21 -7.84 -10.73
CA LEU A 163 -23.60 -8.62 -11.81
C LEU A 163 -22.16 -9.00 -11.48
N LEU A 164 -21.38 -8.07 -10.90
CA LEU A 164 -20.01 -8.32 -10.47
C LEU A 164 -19.96 -9.37 -9.36
N GLU A 165 -20.76 -9.23 -8.30
CA GLU A 165 -20.86 -10.18 -7.19
C GLU A 165 -21.19 -11.60 -7.68
N ARG A 166 -22.14 -11.71 -8.62
CA ARG A 166 -22.49 -13.00 -9.23
C ARG A 166 -21.34 -13.59 -10.04
N SER A 167 -20.56 -12.75 -10.72
CA SER A 167 -19.42 -13.20 -11.52
C SER A 167 -18.21 -13.60 -10.68
N THR A 168 -17.97 -12.92 -9.55
CA THR A 168 -16.85 -13.20 -8.65
C THR A 168 -17.13 -14.36 -7.70
N SER A 169 -18.40 -14.62 -7.35
CA SER A 169 -18.77 -15.73 -6.47
C SER A 169 -18.68 -17.11 -7.15
N ASN A 170 -18.68 -17.14 -8.48
CA ASN A 170 -18.36 -18.34 -9.24
C ASN A 170 -16.87 -18.22 -9.60
N ASP A 171 -15.98 -18.97 -8.95
CA ASP A 171 -14.55 -18.99 -9.23
C ASP A 171 -14.23 -19.51 -10.66
N CYS A 172 -14.57 -18.72 -11.68
CA CYS A 172 -14.24 -18.92 -13.09
C CYS A 172 -13.20 -17.89 -13.56
N ILE A 173 -12.66 -17.06 -12.67
CA ILE A 173 -11.70 -16.00 -13.04
C ILE A 173 -10.41 -16.58 -13.64
N HIS A 174 -10.03 -17.81 -13.27
CA HIS A 174 -8.90 -18.51 -13.87
C HIS A 174 -9.06 -18.84 -15.36
N GLN A 175 -10.29 -18.98 -15.89
CA GLN A 175 -10.52 -19.32 -17.31
C GLN A 175 -10.52 -18.10 -18.25
N ILE A 176 -10.67 -16.88 -17.73
CA ILE A 176 -10.76 -15.66 -18.56
C ILE A 176 -9.38 -15.02 -18.79
N LEU A 177 -8.43 -15.22 -17.87
CA LEU A 177 -7.15 -14.49 -17.86
C LEU A 177 -5.94 -15.30 -18.35
N VAL A 178 -6.09 -16.61 -18.59
CA VAL A 178 -5.04 -17.43 -19.20
C VAL A 178 -5.62 -18.08 -20.45
N PRO A 179 -5.31 -17.59 -21.67
CA PRO A 179 -5.56 -18.39 -22.86
C PRO A 179 -4.66 -19.62 -22.76
N GLU A 180 -5.26 -20.80 -22.63
CA GLU A 180 -4.53 -22.07 -22.78
C GLU A 180 -3.85 -22.05 -24.17
N HIS A 181 -2.53 -22.21 -24.17
CA HIS A 181 -1.72 -22.44 -25.36
C HIS A 181 -1.61 -23.94 -25.63
#